data_AF-A0A533Q6W7-F1
#
_entry.id   AF-A0A533Q6W7-F1
#
_cell.length_a   1.000
_cell.length_b   1.000
_cell.length_c   1.000
_cell.angle_alpha   90.00
_cell.angle_beta   90.00
_cell.angle_gamma   90.00
#
_symmetry.space_group_name_H-M   'P 1'
#
loop_
_entity.id
_entity.type
_entity.pdbx_description
1 polymer ?
#
loop_
_entity_poly.entity_id
_entity_poly.type
_entity_poly.pdbx_seq_one_letter_code
_entity_poly.pdbx_strand_id
1 'polypeptide(L)'
;MRIFFVLFIGYISFLYADCGWCEETSPLIWESSYTKTNPTLDEKMEKAWEQAKPFTVVVREAMGGDNPTEVVLRALHTDDTLYVMAQWSDATKSDMRDPYIWNADKKEYERPSKPDDQFALEFPLSGNFDIRMITLTHEYSADVWHWKAGRGNPVGWVDDKKHIISQKPIQGGTEYSMGGHGIAYIARFMDEGTTSYFLKPNPASFEGNVVDSFEQRQPAGSVADVGGKGIHDGKGWTLEMSRKLNTGHNDDAVIDPNKDNICAIAVLNDELYWDHSTSAEITLRFVNNVKK
;
A
#
# COMPACT_ATOMS: atom_id res chain seq x y z
N MET A 1 58.85 -0.98 5.58
CA MET A 1 57.87 -1.37 6.60
C MET A 1 56.56 -1.67 5.88
N ARG A 2 56.25 -2.95 5.66
CA ARG A 2 55.02 -3.41 4.97
C ARG A 2 53.88 -3.41 5.98
N ILE A 3 52.80 -2.67 5.72
CA ILE A 3 51.57 -2.73 6.52
C ILE A 3 50.64 -3.73 5.83
N PHE A 4 50.37 -4.84 6.52
CA PHE A 4 49.36 -5.81 6.11
C PHE A 4 47.98 -5.29 6.51
N PHE A 5 47.07 -5.16 5.54
CA PHE A 5 45.64 -4.99 5.79
C PHE A 5 45.04 -6.39 6.00
N VAL A 6 44.53 -6.66 7.20
CA VAL A 6 43.74 -7.86 7.49
C VAL A 6 42.28 -7.52 7.23
N LEU A 7 41.68 -8.13 6.21
CA LEU A 7 40.24 -8.12 5.99
C LEU A 7 39.60 -9.16 6.94
N PHE A 8 38.83 -8.69 7.91
CA PHE A 8 37.90 -9.53 8.67
C PHE A 8 36.67 -9.80 7.80
N ILE A 9 36.55 -11.02 7.29
CA ILE A 9 35.31 -11.52 6.70
C ILE A 9 34.48 -12.08 7.86
N GLY A 10 33.49 -11.31 8.31
CA GLY A 10 32.50 -11.78 9.28
C GLY A 10 31.57 -12.80 8.62
N TYR A 11 31.69 -14.06 9.02
CA TYR A 11 30.70 -15.10 8.75
C TYR A 11 29.49 -14.83 9.66
N ILE A 12 28.38 -14.36 9.08
CA ILE A 12 27.08 -14.37 9.76
C ILE A 12 26.46 -15.74 9.46
N SER A 13 26.55 -16.65 10.44
CA SER A 13 25.81 -17.90 10.44
C SER A 13 24.36 -17.59 10.82
N PHE A 14 23.47 -17.46 9.84
CA PHE A 14 22.03 -17.50 10.10
C PHE A 14 21.66 -18.94 10.44
N LEU A 15 21.45 -19.20 11.74
CA LEU A 15 20.66 -20.33 12.18
C LEU A 15 19.23 -20.06 11.69
N TYR A 16 18.74 -20.91 10.78
CA TYR A 16 17.34 -20.97 10.43
C TYR A 16 16.55 -21.26 11.71
N ALA A 17 15.96 -20.23 12.30
CA ALA A 17 14.78 -20.41 13.13
C ALA A 17 13.63 -20.68 12.16
N ASP A 18 12.96 -21.81 12.31
CA ASP A 18 11.69 -22.07 11.64
C ASP A 18 10.74 -20.91 11.97
N CYS A 19 10.56 -19.99 11.01
CA CYS A 19 9.67 -18.85 11.14
C CYS A 19 8.25 -19.40 11.20
N GLY A 20 7.60 -19.16 12.34
CA GLY A 20 6.27 -19.65 12.68
C GLY A 20 5.15 -19.01 11.86
N TRP A 21 5.15 -19.24 10.55
CA TRP A 21 3.93 -19.25 9.78
C TRP A 21 3.14 -20.48 10.20
N CYS A 22 2.46 -20.41 11.35
CA CYS A 22 1.34 -21.30 11.58
C CYS A 22 0.29 -20.89 10.56
N GLU A 23 0.18 -21.64 9.46
CA GLU A 23 -0.81 -21.43 8.41
C GLU A 23 -2.16 -21.15 9.08
N GLU A 24 -2.71 -19.95 8.89
CA GLU A 24 -4.13 -19.73 9.13
C GLU A 24 -4.88 -20.65 8.17
N THR A 25 -5.24 -21.82 8.67
CA THR A 25 -5.87 -22.90 7.88
C THR A 25 -7.29 -22.56 7.42
N SER A 26 -7.84 -21.42 7.87
CA SER A 26 -9.16 -20.95 7.46
C SER A 26 -9.00 -19.87 6.39
N PRO A 27 -9.72 -19.99 5.26
CA PRO A 27 -9.67 -18.96 4.23
C PRO A 27 -10.16 -17.62 4.79
N LEU A 28 -9.37 -16.57 4.56
CA LEU A 28 -9.73 -15.20 4.87
C LEU A 28 -10.78 -14.71 3.87
N ILE A 29 -12.05 -14.69 4.28
CA ILE A 29 -13.17 -14.26 3.41
C ILE A 29 -13.66 -12.89 3.85
N TRP A 30 -13.43 -11.89 3.00
CA TRP A 30 -13.91 -10.54 3.17
C TRP A 30 -15.17 -10.32 2.32
N GLU A 31 -16.31 -10.05 2.96
CA GLU A 31 -17.59 -9.90 2.26
C GLU A 31 -17.86 -8.42 1.92
N SER A 32 -18.12 -8.14 0.65
CA SER A 32 -18.66 -6.86 0.18
C SER A 32 -20.18 -6.94 0.08
N SER A 33 -20.88 -6.08 0.81
CA SER A 33 -22.35 -6.04 0.82
C SER A 33 -22.92 -5.05 -0.19
N TYR A 34 -23.93 -5.48 -0.96
CA TYR A 34 -24.59 -4.59 -1.92
C TYR A 34 -25.27 -3.41 -1.23
N THR A 35 -25.12 -2.21 -1.79
CA THR A 35 -25.78 -0.99 -1.36
C THR A 35 -26.33 -0.21 -2.54
N LYS A 36 -27.49 0.43 -2.36
CA LYS A 36 -28.04 1.42 -3.32
C LYS A 36 -27.63 2.85 -2.99
N THR A 37 -27.10 3.06 -1.78
CA THR A 37 -26.62 4.37 -1.33
C THR A 37 -25.10 4.33 -1.38
N ASN A 38 -24.53 5.16 -2.24
CA ASN A 38 -23.08 5.32 -2.34
C ASN A 38 -22.57 5.96 -1.04
N PRO A 39 -21.61 5.33 -0.35
CA PRO A 39 -20.90 5.99 0.74
C PRO A 39 -20.22 7.26 0.23
N THR A 40 -20.23 8.32 1.04
CA THR A 40 -19.37 9.48 0.78
C THR A 40 -17.99 9.16 1.33
N LEU A 41 -16.92 9.44 0.58
CA LEU A 41 -15.54 9.34 1.09
C LEU A 41 -15.24 10.59 1.93
N ASP A 42 -15.76 10.64 3.15
CA ASP A 42 -15.73 11.82 4.01
C ASP A 42 -15.18 11.57 5.43
N GLU A 43 -14.53 10.43 5.63
CA GLU A 43 -13.84 10.03 6.86
C GLU A 43 -14.79 9.66 8.01
N LYS A 44 -16.10 9.50 7.73
CA LYS A 44 -17.09 9.16 8.76
C LYS A 44 -17.65 7.76 8.54
N MET A 45 -17.82 7.03 9.64
CA MET A 45 -18.63 5.81 9.63
C MET A 45 -20.12 6.19 9.53
N GLU A 46 -20.55 6.48 8.31
CA GLU A 46 -21.94 6.75 7.99
C GLU A 46 -22.80 5.50 8.12
N LYS A 47 -24.11 5.69 8.18
CA LYS A 47 -25.10 4.60 8.28
C LYS A 47 -24.95 3.54 7.18
N ALA A 48 -24.45 3.91 5.99
CA ALA A 48 -24.19 2.95 4.92
C ALA A 48 -23.19 1.87 5.34
N TRP A 49 -22.19 2.19 6.16
CA TRP A 49 -21.19 1.25 6.64
C TRP A 49 -21.69 0.28 7.72
N GLU A 50 -22.82 0.59 8.38
CA GLU A 50 -23.43 -0.30 9.38
C GLU A 50 -23.90 -1.64 8.78
N GLN A 51 -24.21 -1.66 7.48
CA GLN A 51 -24.59 -2.90 6.78
C GLN A 51 -23.37 -3.74 6.34
N ALA A 52 -22.18 -3.15 6.31
CA ALA A 52 -20.95 -3.87 5.97
C ALA A 52 -20.46 -4.66 7.18
N LYS A 53 -20.29 -5.97 6.99
CA LYS A 53 -19.74 -6.83 8.03
C LYS A 53 -18.27 -6.46 8.27
N PRO A 54 -17.85 -6.14 9.50
CA PRO A 54 -16.44 -5.96 9.81
C PRO A 54 -15.69 -7.28 9.63
N PHE A 55 -14.55 -7.21 8.97
CA PHE A 55 -13.62 -8.30 8.74
C PHE A 55 -12.26 -7.89 9.30
N THR A 56 -11.83 -8.52 10.39
CA THR A 56 -10.51 -8.28 10.98
C THR A 56 -9.49 -9.19 10.31
N VAL A 57 -8.42 -8.60 9.79
CA VAL A 57 -7.26 -9.31 9.24
C VAL A 57 -6.01 -8.90 10.01
N VAL A 58 -5.13 -9.87 10.27
CA VAL A 58 -3.81 -9.61 10.86
C VAL A 58 -2.80 -9.40 9.74
N VAL A 59 -2.09 -8.27 9.78
CA VAL A 59 -0.92 -8.04 8.95
C VAL A 59 0.36 -8.28 9.76
N ARG A 60 1.42 -8.76 9.12
CA ARG A 60 2.73 -9.04 9.73
C ARG A 60 3.85 -8.50 8.88
N GLU A 61 4.94 -8.10 9.52
CA GLU A 61 6.14 -7.57 8.86
C GLU A 61 6.60 -8.52 7.73
N ALA A 62 6.73 -7.98 6.52
CA ALA A 62 7.07 -8.75 5.34
C ALA A 62 8.45 -9.40 5.42
N MET A 63 9.34 -8.85 6.26
CA MET A 63 10.73 -9.27 6.40
C MET A 63 11.14 -9.43 7.87
N GLY A 64 11.28 -10.68 8.32
CA GLY A 64 12.04 -11.05 9.53
C GLY A 64 11.48 -10.57 10.86
N GLY A 65 10.23 -10.11 10.88
CA GLY A 65 9.55 -9.60 12.06
C GLY A 65 8.35 -10.43 12.50
N ASP A 66 7.83 -10.16 13.69
CA ASP A 66 6.67 -10.85 14.28
C ASP A 66 5.79 -9.88 15.10
N ASN A 67 5.69 -8.62 14.65
CA ASN A 67 4.79 -7.63 15.23
C ASN A 67 3.45 -7.62 14.47
N PRO A 68 2.45 -8.42 14.87
CA PRO A 68 1.15 -8.42 14.21
C PRO A 68 0.40 -7.11 14.47
N THR A 69 -0.22 -6.58 13.42
CA THR A 69 -1.18 -5.46 13.52
C THR A 69 -2.54 -5.92 13.01
N GLU A 70 -3.60 -5.61 13.76
CA GLU A 70 -4.96 -5.85 13.30
C GLU A 70 -5.45 -4.69 12.43
N VAL A 71 -6.01 -5.03 11.27
CA VAL A 71 -6.72 -4.12 10.38
C VAL A 71 -8.17 -4.56 10.28
N VAL A 72 -9.10 -3.66 10.57
CA VAL A 72 -10.53 -3.90 10.38
C VAL A 72 -10.93 -3.38 9.01
N LEU A 73 -11.35 -4.28 8.14
CA LEU A 73 -11.85 -4.00 6.80
C LEU A 73 -13.38 -4.08 6.76
N ARG A 74 -13.99 -3.20 5.95
CA ARG A 74 -15.40 -3.28 5.54
C ARG A 74 -15.49 -3.01 4.05
N ALA A 75 -16.37 -3.72 3.37
CA ALA A 75 -16.62 -3.51 1.95
C ALA A 75 -18.12 -3.35 1.65
N LEU A 76 -18.39 -2.40 0.77
CA LEU A 76 -19.69 -2.20 0.14
C LEU A 76 -19.50 -2.19 -1.36
N HIS A 77 -20.55 -2.51 -2.11
CA HIS A 77 -20.52 -2.34 -3.55
C HIS A 77 -21.87 -1.88 -4.09
N THR A 78 -21.81 -1.21 -5.23
CA THR A 78 -22.97 -0.88 -6.05
C THR A 78 -22.91 -1.74 -7.32
N ASP A 79 -23.70 -1.40 -8.34
CA ASP A 79 -23.70 -2.11 -9.62
C ASP A 79 -22.35 -2.03 -10.34
N ASP A 80 -21.54 -0.98 -10.11
CA ASP A 80 -20.31 -0.72 -10.86
C ASP A 80 -19.11 -0.28 -10.02
N THR A 81 -19.26 -0.12 -8.70
CA THR A 81 -18.21 0.47 -7.84
C THR A 81 -18.04 -0.34 -6.56
N LEU A 82 -16.77 -0.61 -6.19
CA LEU A 82 -16.37 -1.14 -4.89
C LEU A 82 -15.99 0.03 -3.97
N TYR A 83 -16.46 -0.04 -2.73
CA TYR A 83 -16.09 0.86 -1.64
C TYR A 83 -15.43 0.04 -0.53
N VAL A 84 -14.31 0.55 -0.02
CA VAL A 84 -13.50 -0.08 1.01
C VAL A 84 -13.34 0.89 2.17
N MET A 85 -13.49 0.39 3.39
CA MET A 85 -13.05 1.09 4.59
C MET A 85 -12.01 0.22 5.30
N ALA A 86 -10.88 0.82 5.67
CA ALA A 86 -9.82 0.21 6.45
C ALA A 86 -9.57 1.03 7.72
N GLN A 87 -9.42 0.34 8.85
CA GLN A 87 -9.14 0.96 10.14
C GLN A 87 -8.04 0.18 10.85
N TRP A 88 -7.03 0.89 11.36
CA TRP A 88 -5.96 0.28 12.14
C TRP A 88 -5.47 1.24 13.22
N SER A 89 -4.90 0.69 14.29
CA SER A 89 -4.34 1.49 15.37
C SER A 89 -2.99 2.06 14.95
N ASP A 90 -2.76 3.31 15.27
CA ASP A 90 -1.52 4.02 15.01
C ASP A 90 -1.37 5.15 16.03
N ALA A 91 -0.33 5.08 16.86
CA ALA A 91 -0.10 6.06 17.91
C ALA A 91 0.56 7.34 17.38
N THR A 92 1.14 7.28 16.19
CA THR A 92 1.74 8.42 15.51
C THR A 92 0.85 8.85 14.37
N LYS A 93 1.01 10.09 13.93
CA LYS A 93 0.33 10.62 12.75
C LYS A 93 1.41 11.11 11.80
N SER A 94 1.85 10.25 10.91
CA SER A 94 2.88 10.57 9.94
C SER A 94 2.24 10.90 8.61
N ASP A 95 1.92 12.17 8.43
CA ASP A 95 1.26 12.70 7.23
C ASP A 95 2.18 13.62 6.40
N MET A 96 3.51 13.49 6.53
CA MET A 96 4.47 14.25 5.72
C MET A 96 5.66 13.38 5.29
N ARG A 97 5.75 13.11 3.98
CA ARG A 97 6.82 12.32 3.39
C ARG A 97 8.05 13.19 3.09
N ASP A 98 9.19 12.87 3.70
CA ASP A 98 10.47 13.62 3.59
C ASP A 98 10.29 15.15 3.62
N PRO A 99 9.74 15.73 4.70
CA PRO A 99 9.55 17.18 4.78
C PRO A 99 10.91 17.89 4.76
N TYR A 100 10.91 19.12 4.25
CA TYR A 100 12.04 20.03 4.38
C TYR A 100 12.11 20.55 5.82
N ILE A 101 13.23 20.29 6.48
CA ILE A 101 13.51 20.69 7.87
C ILE A 101 14.55 21.81 7.87
N TRP A 102 14.20 22.96 8.45
CA TRP A 102 15.10 24.11 8.50
C TRP A 102 16.29 23.84 9.42
N ASN A 103 17.50 23.99 8.89
CA ASN A 103 18.73 24.03 9.66
C ASN A 103 19.09 25.50 9.95
N ALA A 104 18.89 25.95 11.20
CA ALA A 104 19.14 27.33 11.61
C ALA A 104 20.62 27.74 11.52
N ASP A 105 21.54 26.81 11.75
CA ASP A 105 22.98 27.08 11.73
C ASP A 105 23.48 27.29 10.30
N LYS A 106 23.02 26.43 9.38
CA LYS A 106 23.39 26.49 7.96
C LYS A 106 22.54 27.48 7.15
N LYS A 107 21.39 27.90 7.70
CA LYS A 107 20.37 28.72 7.03
C LYS A 107 19.90 28.12 5.71
N GLU A 108 19.69 26.80 5.72
CA GLU A 108 19.22 26.04 4.58
C GLU A 108 18.26 24.94 5.05
N TYR A 109 17.48 24.39 4.12
CA TYR A 109 16.64 23.22 4.39
C TYR A 109 17.39 21.93 4.11
N GLU A 110 17.26 20.98 5.04
CA GLU A 110 17.62 19.59 4.87
C GLU A 110 16.36 18.77 4.55
N ARG A 111 16.52 17.67 3.81
CA ARG A 111 15.41 16.77 3.46
C ARG A 111 15.69 15.36 3.96
N PRO A 112 15.55 15.10 5.27
CA PRO A 112 15.77 13.76 5.80
C PRO A 112 14.73 12.79 5.24
N SER A 113 15.14 11.52 5.11
CA SER A 113 14.20 10.45 4.78
C SER A 113 13.26 10.23 5.98
N LYS A 114 11.97 10.51 5.81
CA LYS A 114 10.92 10.31 6.81
C LYS A 114 9.68 9.74 6.13
N PRO A 115 9.10 8.64 6.65
CA PRO A 115 7.89 8.05 6.10
C PRO A 115 6.66 8.94 6.31
N ASP A 116 5.69 8.78 5.42
CA ASP A 116 4.27 9.01 5.72
C ASP A 116 3.58 7.65 5.84
N ASP A 117 2.49 7.60 6.59
CA ASP A 117 1.68 6.40 6.77
C ASP A 117 1.00 6.04 5.45
N GLN A 118 0.94 4.74 5.16
CA GLN A 118 0.47 4.23 3.89
C GLN A 118 -0.36 2.96 4.08
N PHE A 119 -1.27 2.77 3.14
CA PHE A 119 -2.10 1.58 3.03
C PHE A 119 -2.11 1.15 1.56
N ALA A 120 -1.91 -0.13 1.29
CA ALA A 120 -2.05 -0.69 -0.04
C ALA A 120 -3.12 -1.79 -0.05
N LEU A 121 -3.91 -1.81 -1.11
CA LEU A 121 -4.78 -2.93 -1.47
C LEU A 121 -4.37 -3.38 -2.88
N GLU A 122 -4.03 -4.65 -3.04
CA GLU A 122 -3.58 -5.19 -4.32
C GLU A 122 -4.51 -6.29 -4.85
N PHE A 123 -4.68 -6.30 -6.17
CA PHE A 123 -5.44 -7.30 -6.92
C PHE A 123 -4.53 -7.94 -7.99
N PRO A 124 -4.58 -9.28 -8.17
CA PRO A 124 -3.87 -9.94 -9.26
C PRO A 124 -4.32 -9.41 -10.63
N LEU A 125 -3.35 -9.03 -11.46
CA LEU A 125 -3.60 -8.62 -12.84
C LEU A 125 -3.29 -9.75 -13.83
N SER A 126 -2.16 -10.44 -13.65
CA SER A 126 -1.81 -11.62 -14.45
C SER A 126 -0.71 -12.44 -13.78
N GLY A 127 -0.54 -13.70 -14.22
CA GLY A 127 0.47 -14.61 -13.67
C GLY A 127 0.00 -15.30 -12.38
N ASN A 128 0.97 -15.87 -11.65
CA ASN A 128 0.68 -16.57 -10.40
C ASN A 128 0.91 -15.61 -9.24
N PHE A 129 -0.15 -15.00 -8.73
CA PHE A 129 -0.06 -14.05 -7.62
C PHE A 129 0.57 -14.68 -6.37
N ASP A 130 1.32 -13.88 -5.61
CA ASP A 130 1.95 -14.27 -4.34
C ASP A 130 2.16 -13.06 -3.45
N ILE A 131 1.52 -13.09 -2.30
CA ILE A 131 1.50 -12.02 -1.28
C ILE A 131 2.89 -11.60 -0.80
N ARG A 132 3.92 -12.43 -0.98
CA ARG A 132 5.27 -12.11 -0.51
C ARG A 132 5.98 -11.09 -1.38
N MET A 133 5.49 -10.84 -2.59
CA MET A 133 6.09 -10.01 -3.65
C MET A 133 7.48 -10.45 -4.15
N ILE A 134 8.35 -10.93 -3.27
CA ILE A 134 9.69 -11.42 -3.60
C ILE A 134 9.60 -12.95 -3.75
N THR A 135 9.31 -13.40 -4.96
CA THR A 135 9.25 -14.82 -5.32
C THR A 135 10.34 -15.19 -6.33
N LEU A 136 10.83 -16.42 -6.22
CA LEU A 136 11.82 -17.02 -7.14
C LEU A 136 11.25 -18.18 -7.96
N THR A 137 9.95 -18.46 -7.84
CA THR A 137 9.32 -19.65 -8.46
C THR A 137 8.32 -19.33 -9.55
N HIS A 138 7.82 -18.10 -9.59
CA HIS A 138 6.90 -17.64 -10.63
C HIS A 138 7.02 -16.12 -10.85
N GLU A 139 6.27 -15.61 -11.82
CA GLU A 139 6.20 -14.19 -12.19
C GLU A 139 4.73 -13.78 -12.23
N TYR A 140 4.45 -12.53 -11.88
CA TYR A 140 3.10 -11.99 -11.89
C TYR A 140 3.09 -10.46 -11.97
N SER A 141 1.91 -9.92 -12.21
CA SER A 141 1.65 -8.48 -12.05
C SER A 141 0.42 -8.28 -11.19
N ALA A 142 0.41 -7.19 -10.45
CA ALA A 142 -0.68 -6.76 -9.60
C ALA A 142 -1.02 -5.31 -9.87
N ASP A 143 -2.31 -5.03 -9.81
CA ASP A 143 -2.92 -3.71 -9.70
C ASP A 143 -2.94 -3.35 -8.20
N VAL A 144 -2.50 -2.14 -7.84
CA VAL A 144 -2.17 -1.74 -6.48
C VAL A 144 -2.67 -0.33 -6.18
N TRP A 145 -3.73 -0.28 -5.37
CA TRP A 145 -4.25 0.97 -4.85
C TRP A 145 -3.43 1.37 -3.64
N HIS A 146 -2.62 2.41 -3.75
CA HIS A 146 -1.64 2.75 -2.72
C HIS A 146 -1.88 4.13 -2.11
N TRP A 147 -2.64 4.15 -1.03
CA TRP A 147 -2.95 5.35 -0.26
C TRP A 147 -1.74 5.83 0.55
N LYS A 148 -1.60 7.15 0.66
CA LYS A 148 -0.46 7.84 1.27
C LYS A 148 -0.93 9.08 2.03
N ALA A 149 -0.73 9.08 3.34
CA ALA A 149 -1.25 10.09 4.26
C ALA A 149 -0.82 11.51 3.90
N GLY A 150 0.44 11.71 3.50
CA GLY A 150 0.98 13.04 3.20
C GLY A 150 0.97 13.45 1.73
N ARG A 151 0.43 12.60 0.85
CA ARG A 151 0.57 12.79 -0.61
C ARG A 151 -0.76 12.93 -1.32
N GLY A 152 -1.41 11.82 -1.68
CA GLY A 152 -2.71 11.85 -2.36
C GLY A 152 -3.88 12.15 -1.41
N ASN A 153 -3.77 11.76 -0.15
CA ASN A 153 -4.83 11.90 0.85
C ASN A 153 -5.37 13.34 1.03
N PRO A 154 -4.56 14.42 1.07
CA PRO A 154 -5.08 15.77 1.26
C PRO A 154 -6.10 16.19 0.18
N VAL A 155 -5.96 15.68 -1.05
CA VAL A 155 -6.87 15.96 -2.17
C VAL A 155 -7.82 14.80 -2.52
N GLY A 156 -7.88 13.76 -1.69
CA GLY A 156 -8.88 12.69 -1.81
C GLY A 156 -8.55 11.63 -2.86
N TRP A 157 -7.26 11.41 -3.16
CA TRP A 157 -6.82 10.47 -4.18
C TRP A 157 -5.87 9.42 -3.64
N VAL A 158 -5.98 8.23 -4.20
CA VAL A 158 -5.10 7.08 -3.96
C VAL A 158 -4.31 6.87 -5.25
N ASP A 159 -3.01 6.59 -5.14
CA ASP A 159 -2.23 6.29 -6.34
C ASP A 159 -2.67 4.93 -6.88
N ASP A 160 -3.16 4.90 -8.13
CA ASP A 160 -3.35 3.65 -8.87
C ASP A 160 -2.03 3.25 -9.56
N LYS A 161 -1.63 2.00 -9.36
CA LYS A 161 -0.28 1.54 -9.66
C LYS A 161 -0.25 0.10 -10.12
N LYS A 162 0.65 -0.16 -11.05
CA LYS A 162 1.05 -1.51 -11.43
C LYS A 162 2.36 -1.97 -10.80
N HIS A 163 2.35 -3.13 -10.16
CA HIS A 163 3.54 -3.88 -9.77
C HIS A 163 3.81 -5.03 -10.75
N ILE A 164 5.07 -5.25 -11.11
CA ILE A 164 5.52 -6.38 -11.93
C ILE A 164 6.66 -7.09 -11.20
N ILE A 165 6.48 -8.38 -10.95
CA ILE A 165 7.43 -9.27 -10.28
C ILE A 165 7.98 -10.22 -11.35
N SER A 166 9.30 -10.22 -11.51
CA SER A 166 10.00 -10.95 -12.58
C SER A 166 11.27 -11.62 -12.06
N GLN A 167 11.62 -12.79 -12.60
CA GLN A 167 12.91 -13.45 -12.33
C GLN A 167 13.99 -12.99 -13.32
N LYS A 168 13.59 -12.20 -14.33
CA LYS A 168 14.46 -11.62 -15.34
C LYS A 168 14.52 -10.10 -15.18
N PRO A 169 15.63 -9.46 -15.58
CA PRO A 169 15.70 -8.00 -15.61
C PRO A 169 14.54 -7.41 -16.41
N ILE A 170 13.88 -6.41 -15.83
CA ILE A 170 12.82 -5.64 -16.46
C ILE A 170 13.13 -4.15 -16.35
N GLN A 171 12.70 -3.37 -17.33
CA GLN A 171 12.86 -1.92 -17.29
C GLN A 171 12.18 -1.37 -16.03
N GLY A 172 12.82 -0.42 -15.34
CA GLY A 172 12.29 0.16 -14.10
C GLY A 172 12.25 -0.81 -12.90
N GLY A 173 12.70 -2.05 -13.07
CA GLY A 173 12.80 -3.04 -12.01
C GLY A 173 13.99 -2.77 -11.10
N THR A 174 13.75 -2.81 -9.80
CA THR A 174 14.82 -2.88 -8.79
C THR A 174 15.19 -4.35 -8.59
N GLU A 175 16.49 -4.64 -8.49
CA GLU A 175 17.02 -5.99 -8.27
C GLU A 175 17.02 -6.36 -6.77
N TYR A 176 16.58 -7.58 -6.45
CA TYR A 176 16.59 -8.15 -5.11
C TYR A 176 17.32 -9.50 -5.13
N SER A 177 18.50 -9.53 -4.50
CA SER A 177 19.28 -10.75 -4.35
C SER A 177 18.84 -11.53 -3.12
N MET A 178 18.44 -12.78 -3.31
CA MET A 178 18.02 -13.67 -2.23
C MET A 178 19.18 -14.51 -1.72
N GLY A 179 20.29 -13.86 -1.33
CA GLY A 179 21.43 -14.54 -0.70
C GLY A 179 22.06 -15.67 -1.52
N GLY A 180 22.03 -15.57 -2.86
CA GLY A 180 22.55 -16.61 -3.76
C GLY A 180 21.53 -17.69 -4.18
N HIS A 181 20.31 -17.66 -3.66
CA HIS A 181 19.23 -18.57 -4.06
C HIS A 181 18.54 -18.15 -5.37
N GLY A 182 18.71 -16.89 -5.78
CA GLY A 182 18.15 -16.33 -6.99
C GLY A 182 18.05 -14.81 -6.91
N ILE A 183 17.51 -14.22 -7.97
CA ILE A 183 17.27 -12.79 -8.08
C ILE A 183 15.82 -12.60 -8.49
N ALA A 184 15.14 -11.68 -7.82
CA ALA A 184 13.85 -11.15 -8.23
C ALA A 184 14.01 -9.68 -8.64
N TYR A 185 13.23 -9.25 -9.61
CA TYR A 185 13.13 -7.87 -10.06
C TYR A 185 11.71 -7.38 -9.81
N ILE A 186 11.58 -6.23 -9.14
CA ILE A 186 10.27 -5.63 -8.87
C ILE A 186 10.23 -4.25 -9.51
N ALA A 187 9.36 -4.08 -10.50
CA ALA A 187 9.04 -2.79 -11.06
C ALA A 187 7.72 -2.28 -10.45
N ARG A 188 7.71 -1.00 -10.08
CA ARG A 188 6.55 -0.34 -9.45
C ARG A 188 6.22 0.90 -10.25
N PHE A 189 5.30 0.77 -11.20
CA PHE A 189 4.89 1.85 -12.06
C PHE A 189 3.70 2.59 -11.47
N MET A 190 3.58 3.87 -11.81
CA MET A 190 2.30 4.55 -11.77
C MET A 190 1.55 4.17 -13.04
N ASP A 191 0.24 4.09 -12.95
CA ASP A 191 -0.59 3.87 -14.12
C ASP A 191 -0.63 5.12 -15.01
N GLU A 192 -1.19 5.00 -16.20
CA GLU A 192 -1.14 6.09 -17.17
C GLU A 192 -1.87 7.34 -16.65
N GLY A 193 -1.20 8.49 -16.66
CA GLY A 193 -1.84 9.77 -16.38
C GLY A 193 -1.00 10.78 -15.61
N THR A 194 -1.69 11.67 -14.91
CA THR A 194 -1.14 12.73 -14.06
C THR A 194 -1.47 12.43 -12.61
N THR A 195 -0.45 12.25 -11.77
CA THR A 195 -0.59 12.00 -10.32
C THR A 195 -1.22 13.17 -9.57
N SER A 196 -1.78 12.91 -8.39
CA SER A 196 -2.44 13.92 -7.54
C SER A 196 -1.47 14.83 -6.77
N TYR A 197 -0.16 14.64 -6.94
CA TYR A 197 0.88 15.44 -6.30
C TYR A 197 2.20 15.41 -7.09
N PHE A 198 3.09 16.34 -6.77
CA PHE A 198 4.48 16.35 -7.24
C PHE A 198 5.44 16.83 -6.15
N LEU A 199 6.70 16.43 -6.25
CA LEU A 199 7.76 16.90 -5.36
C LEU A 199 8.07 18.36 -5.65
N LYS A 200 7.93 19.21 -4.64
CA LYS A 200 8.32 20.62 -4.70
C LYS A 200 9.84 20.75 -4.81
N PRO A 201 10.36 21.85 -5.37
CA PRO A 201 11.76 22.20 -5.20
C PRO A 201 12.09 22.50 -3.75
N ASN A 202 13.37 22.42 -3.40
CA ASN A 202 13.87 22.87 -2.10
C ASN A 202 13.55 24.37 -1.91
N PRO A 203 12.93 24.80 -0.79
CA PRO A 203 12.60 26.20 -0.57
C PRO A 203 13.84 27.12 -0.63
N ALA A 204 13.72 28.24 -1.33
CA ALA A 204 14.82 29.19 -1.53
C ALA A 204 15.02 30.15 -0.35
N SER A 205 14.04 30.24 0.55
CA SER A 205 14.05 31.10 1.74
C SER A 205 13.31 30.45 2.89
N PHE A 206 13.50 30.94 4.11
CA PHE A 206 12.81 30.43 5.29
C PHE A 206 11.28 30.62 5.17
N GLU A 207 10.56 29.51 5.15
CA GLU A 207 9.09 29.40 5.09
C GLU A 207 8.51 28.76 6.36
N GLY A 208 9.37 28.42 7.34
CA GLY A 208 9.00 27.72 8.57
C GLY A 208 9.98 26.61 8.92
N ASN A 209 9.90 26.07 10.13
CA ASN A 209 10.83 25.03 10.59
C ASN A 209 10.64 23.68 9.87
N VAL A 210 9.41 23.40 9.44
CA VAL A 210 9.01 22.20 8.71
C VAL A 210 8.15 22.63 7.54
N VAL A 211 8.50 22.19 6.34
CA VAL A 211 7.75 22.48 5.11
C VAL A 211 7.50 21.17 4.39
N ASP A 212 6.24 20.91 4.01
CA ASP A 212 5.88 19.73 3.21
C ASP A 212 6.71 19.69 1.92
N SER A 213 7.20 18.51 1.54
CA SER A 213 7.93 18.35 0.28
C SER A 213 7.04 18.09 -0.92
N PHE A 214 5.74 17.88 -0.72
CA PHE A 214 4.80 17.64 -1.81
C PHE A 214 3.80 18.79 -1.95
N GLU A 215 3.39 19.02 -3.19
CA GLU A 215 2.28 19.91 -3.53
C GLU A 215 1.25 19.11 -4.30
N GLN A 216 -0.01 19.24 -3.89
CA GLN A 216 -1.11 18.53 -4.51
C GLN A 216 -1.62 19.24 -5.77
N ARG A 217 -2.13 18.45 -6.71
CA ARG A 217 -2.70 18.91 -7.97
C ARG A 217 -3.89 18.03 -8.36
N GLN A 218 -4.67 18.48 -9.34
CA GLN A 218 -5.74 17.65 -9.90
C GLN A 218 -5.13 16.50 -10.71
N PRO A 219 -5.44 15.24 -10.39
CA PRO A 219 -4.99 14.10 -11.17
C PRO A 219 -5.90 13.84 -12.38
N ALA A 220 -5.43 13.00 -13.30
CA ALA A 220 -6.19 12.58 -14.47
C ALA A 220 -5.63 11.28 -15.05
N GLY A 221 -6.46 10.48 -15.72
CA GLY A 221 -6.08 9.19 -16.30
C GLY A 221 -6.29 8.02 -15.35
N SER A 222 -5.79 6.84 -15.72
CA SER A 222 -5.91 5.57 -14.97
C SER A 222 -5.35 5.70 -13.56
N VAL A 223 -4.23 6.43 -13.41
CA VAL A 223 -3.61 6.75 -12.11
C VAL A 223 -4.54 7.43 -11.09
N ALA A 224 -5.69 7.92 -11.57
CA ALA A 224 -6.69 8.68 -10.83
C ALA A 224 -8.05 7.95 -10.79
N ASP A 225 -8.10 6.64 -10.97
CA ASP A 225 -9.37 5.89 -10.89
C ASP A 225 -9.78 5.56 -9.45
N VAL A 226 -8.83 5.61 -8.51
CA VAL A 226 -9.07 5.33 -7.09
C VAL A 226 -9.20 6.62 -6.28
N GLY A 227 -10.43 6.91 -5.86
CA GLY A 227 -10.67 7.92 -4.83
C GLY A 227 -10.34 7.37 -3.45
N GLY A 228 -9.82 8.21 -2.55
CA GLY A 228 -9.67 7.80 -1.16
C GLY A 228 -9.29 8.91 -0.19
N LYS A 229 -9.83 8.81 1.02
CA LYS A 229 -9.69 9.80 2.08
C LYS A 229 -9.54 9.12 3.42
N GLY A 230 -8.53 9.52 4.17
CA GLY A 230 -8.21 8.98 5.49
C GLY A 230 -8.01 10.07 6.53
N ILE A 231 -8.51 9.81 7.73
CA ILE A 231 -8.34 10.64 8.93
C ILE A 231 -7.63 9.86 10.01
N HIS A 232 -6.80 10.56 10.78
CA HIS A 232 -6.22 10.05 12.02
C HIS A 232 -6.83 10.77 13.22
N ASP A 233 -7.32 10.01 14.21
CA ASP A 233 -8.03 10.55 15.38
C ASP A 233 -7.14 10.70 16.64
N GLY A 234 -5.83 10.49 16.48
CA GLY A 234 -4.84 10.43 17.57
C GLY A 234 -4.61 9.02 18.13
N LYS A 235 -5.39 8.01 17.70
CA LYS A 235 -5.22 6.60 18.10
C LYS A 235 -5.07 5.66 16.91
N GLY A 236 -5.50 6.09 15.73
CA GLY A 236 -5.35 5.32 14.52
C GLY A 236 -5.98 5.99 13.31
N TRP A 237 -5.85 5.30 12.18
CA TRP A 237 -6.39 5.74 10.90
C TRP A 237 -7.77 5.13 10.63
N THR A 238 -8.65 5.92 10.02
CA THR A 238 -9.84 5.45 9.29
C THR A 238 -9.72 5.94 7.86
N LEU A 239 -9.60 5.01 6.92
CA LEU A 239 -9.44 5.24 5.50
C LEU A 239 -10.66 4.71 4.75
N GLU A 240 -11.22 5.53 3.86
CA GLU A 240 -12.21 5.12 2.87
C GLU A 240 -11.61 5.22 1.46
N MET A 241 -11.86 4.22 0.62
CA MET A 241 -11.45 4.21 -0.78
C MET A 241 -12.59 3.73 -1.68
N SER A 242 -12.57 4.15 -2.94
CA SER A 242 -13.49 3.60 -3.94
C SER A 242 -12.86 3.55 -5.31
N ARG A 243 -13.23 2.53 -6.08
CA ARG A 243 -12.93 2.44 -7.52
C ARG A 243 -14.07 1.73 -8.23
N LYS A 244 -14.26 2.05 -9.51
CA LYS A 244 -15.08 1.21 -10.38
C LYS A 244 -14.57 -0.24 -10.38
N LEU A 245 -15.51 -1.18 -10.47
CA LEU A 245 -15.26 -2.61 -10.63
C LEU A 245 -14.54 -2.92 -11.94
N ASN A 246 -14.85 -2.15 -12.98
CA ASN A 246 -14.17 -2.18 -14.27
C ASN A 246 -13.96 -0.74 -14.74
N THR A 247 -12.70 -0.31 -14.79
CA THR A 247 -12.29 1.03 -15.22
C THR A 247 -12.18 1.13 -16.75
N GLY A 248 -11.98 0.00 -17.42
CA GLY A 248 -11.71 -0.08 -18.87
C GLY A 248 -10.25 0.09 -19.24
N HIS A 249 -9.38 0.30 -18.25
CA HIS A 249 -7.94 0.41 -18.40
C HIS A 249 -7.26 -0.97 -18.35
N ASN A 250 -6.11 -1.13 -19.01
CA ASN A 250 -5.44 -2.45 -19.19
C ASN A 250 -4.36 -2.72 -18.13
N ASP A 251 -4.01 -1.68 -17.39
CA ASP A 251 -3.20 -1.65 -16.19
C ASP A 251 -4.00 -2.06 -14.94
N ASP A 252 -5.33 -2.01 -15.01
CA ASP A 252 -6.22 -2.27 -13.87
C ASP A 252 -6.83 -3.68 -13.90
N ALA A 253 -6.95 -4.29 -12.73
CA ALA A 253 -7.65 -5.55 -12.56
C ALA A 253 -9.18 -5.32 -12.60
N VAL A 254 -9.90 -6.15 -13.36
CA VAL A 254 -11.36 -6.18 -13.28
C VAL A 254 -11.79 -6.93 -12.02
N ILE A 255 -12.47 -6.24 -11.11
CA ILE A 255 -13.06 -6.81 -9.89
C ILE A 255 -14.46 -7.31 -10.25
N ASP A 256 -14.61 -8.61 -10.43
CA ASP A 256 -15.83 -9.20 -10.97
C ASP A 256 -16.78 -9.59 -9.81
N PRO A 257 -17.95 -8.94 -9.69
CA PRO A 257 -18.86 -9.18 -8.57
C PRO A 257 -19.57 -10.53 -8.64
N ASN A 258 -19.35 -11.33 -9.69
CA ASN A 258 -19.96 -12.65 -9.85
C ASN A 258 -19.03 -13.81 -9.46
N LYS A 259 -17.79 -13.50 -9.03
CA LYS A 259 -16.83 -14.49 -8.57
C LYS A 259 -16.11 -13.99 -7.32
N ASP A 260 -15.39 -14.92 -6.70
CA ASP A 260 -14.42 -14.60 -5.66
C ASP A 260 -13.21 -13.90 -6.30
N ASN A 261 -12.78 -12.78 -5.72
CA ASN A 261 -11.63 -12.01 -6.18
C ASN A 261 -10.54 -12.14 -5.12
N ILE A 262 -9.32 -12.49 -5.55
CA ILE A 262 -8.17 -12.55 -4.66
C ILE A 262 -7.62 -11.14 -4.47
N CYS A 263 -7.22 -10.80 -3.24
CA CYS A 263 -6.51 -9.59 -2.92
C CYS A 263 -5.60 -9.78 -1.69
N ALA A 264 -4.77 -8.79 -1.41
CA ALA A 264 -4.03 -8.67 -0.17
C ALA A 264 -3.91 -7.20 0.22
N ILE A 265 -3.59 -6.95 1.49
CA ILE A 265 -3.35 -5.60 2.00
C ILE A 265 -1.94 -5.46 2.54
N ALA A 266 -1.43 -4.23 2.52
CA ALA A 266 -0.23 -3.83 3.25
C ALA A 266 -0.47 -2.55 4.04
N VAL A 267 0.19 -2.44 5.20
CA VAL A 267 0.21 -1.25 6.04
C VAL A 267 1.66 -0.84 6.26
N LEU A 268 1.93 0.46 6.15
CA LEU A 268 3.20 1.07 6.52
C LEU A 268 2.88 2.17 7.53
N ASN A 269 3.19 1.93 8.79
CA ASN A 269 3.02 2.89 9.88
C ASN A 269 4.39 3.38 10.30
N ASP A 270 4.72 4.64 10.07
CA ASP A 270 6.08 5.14 10.27
C ASP A 270 7.19 4.33 9.57
N GLU A 271 6.86 3.67 8.45
CA GLU A 271 7.74 2.70 7.80
C GLU A 271 8.03 3.06 6.34
N LEU A 272 9.24 2.69 5.90
CA LEU A 272 9.69 2.86 4.53
C LEU A 272 9.90 1.51 3.87
N TYR A 273 9.38 1.36 2.67
CA TYR A 273 9.73 0.29 1.73
C TYR A 273 9.51 -1.13 2.27
N TRP A 274 10.53 -1.74 2.88
CA TRP A 274 10.61 -3.18 3.18
C TRP A 274 10.06 -3.55 4.54
N ASP A 275 9.93 -2.57 5.42
CA ASP A 275 9.53 -2.78 6.80
C ASP A 275 8.01 -2.94 6.95
N HIS A 276 7.27 -2.78 5.84
CA HIS A 276 5.82 -2.88 5.80
C HIS A 276 5.28 -4.22 6.29
N SER A 277 4.05 -4.20 6.80
CA SER A 277 3.31 -5.40 7.19
C SER A 277 2.28 -5.80 6.13
N THR A 278 2.18 -7.09 5.81
CA THR A 278 1.22 -7.63 4.82
C THR A 278 0.27 -8.65 5.42
N SER A 279 -0.92 -8.78 4.84
CA SER A 279 -1.86 -9.85 5.17
C SER A 279 -1.48 -11.17 4.49
N ALA A 280 -2.06 -12.28 4.97
CA ALA A 280 -2.23 -13.46 4.13
C ALA A 280 -3.16 -13.16 2.92
N GLU A 281 -3.32 -14.13 2.01
CA GLU A 281 -4.23 -14.00 0.87
C GLU A 281 -5.69 -13.86 1.35
N ILE A 282 -6.40 -12.84 0.84
CA ILE A 282 -7.80 -12.56 1.14
C ILE A 282 -8.65 -12.89 -0.08
N THR A 283 -9.78 -13.54 0.16
CA THR A 283 -10.85 -13.70 -0.82
C THR A 283 -11.92 -12.63 -0.60
N LEU A 284 -11.99 -11.65 -1.49
CA LEU A 284 -13.08 -10.67 -1.57
C LEU A 284 -14.29 -11.30 -2.29
N ARG A 285 -15.39 -11.45 -1.56
CA ARG A 285 -16.65 -12.04 -2.04
C ARG A 285 -17.77 -11.01 -2.04
N PHE A 286 -18.46 -10.88 -3.16
CA PHE A 286 -19.62 -10.01 -3.30
C PHE A 286 -20.89 -10.76 -2.87
N VAL A 287 -21.65 -10.17 -1.95
CA VAL A 287 -22.86 -10.78 -1.39
C VAL A 287 -24.08 -9.88 -1.55
N ASN A 288 -25.26 -10.50 -1.59
CA ASN A 288 -26.56 -9.82 -1.73
C ASN A 288 -26.74 -9.04 -3.04
N ASN A 289 -26.05 -9.45 -4.12
CA ASN A 289 -26.24 -8.87 -5.45
C ASN A 289 -27.73 -8.86 -5.81
N VAL A 290 -28.26 -7.71 -6.21
CA VAL A 290 -29.59 -7.65 -6.81
C VAL A 290 -29.49 -8.33 -8.16
N LYS A 291 -29.93 -9.59 -8.24
CA LYS A 291 -30.07 -10.28 -9.53
C LYS A 291 -30.96 -9.42 -10.43
N LYS A 292 -30.41 -8.96 -11.56
CA LYS A 292 -31.20 -8.40 -12.67
C LYS A 292 -32.09 -9.47 -13.25
#